data_AF-A0A1R4FSG3-F1
#
_entry.id   AF-A0A1R4FSG3-F1
#
_cell.length_a   1.000
_cell.length_b   1.000
_cell.length_c   1.000
_cell.angle_alpha   90.00
_cell.angle_beta   90.00
_cell.angle_gamma   90.00
#
_symmetry.space_group_name_H-M   'P 1'
#
loop_
_entity.id
_entity.type
_entity.pdbx_description
1 polymer ?
#
loop_
_entity_poly.entity_id
_entity_poly.type
_entity_poly.pdbx_seq_one_letter_code
_entity_poly.pdbx_strand_id
1 'polypeptide(L)'
;MGGFAGNLAAHWWIILLIVLLVFGATRLPQLAKGIGQSISILKKEVKTDDKDGSGADVVNSESDSTDSTDSSSSQSRADQK
;
A
#
# COMPACT_ATOMS: atom_id res chain seq x y z
N MET A 1 -42.05 8.61 -9.05
CA MET A 1 -40.93 9.39 -8.46
C MET A 1 -39.82 8.42 -8.06
N GLY A 2 -38.78 8.25 -8.89
CA GLY A 2 -37.75 7.22 -8.69
C GLY A 2 -36.38 7.56 -9.27
N GLY A 3 -36.03 8.85 -9.35
CA GLY A 3 -34.84 9.32 -10.09
C GLY A 3 -33.54 9.54 -9.29
N PHE A 4 -33.52 9.29 -7.97
CA PHE A 4 -32.38 9.70 -7.13
C PHE A 4 -31.42 8.58 -6.71
N ALA A 5 -31.82 7.31 -6.81
CA ALA A 5 -30.96 6.19 -6.40
C ALA A 5 -29.80 5.92 -7.38
N GLY A 6 -30.02 6.12 -8.69
CA GLY A 6 -28.98 5.89 -9.71
C GLY A 6 -27.91 6.98 -9.79
N ASN A 7 -28.26 8.21 -9.40
CA ASN A 7 -27.34 9.34 -9.47
C ASN A 7 -26.29 9.30 -8.35
N LEU A 8 -26.62 8.83 -7.15
CA LEU A 8 -25.68 8.88 -6.01
C LEU A 8 -24.40 8.08 -6.27
N ALA A 9 -24.49 6.93 -6.94
CA ALA A 9 -23.32 6.14 -7.36
C ALA A 9 -22.52 6.80 -8.49
N ALA A 10 -23.16 7.53 -9.40
CA ALA A 10 -22.50 8.23 -10.50
C ALA A 10 -21.68 9.45 -10.02
N HIS A 11 -22.07 10.08 -8.91
CA HIS A 11 -21.32 11.23 -8.36
C HIS A 11 -19.99 10.80 -7.71
N TRP A 12 -19.91 9.59 -7.16
CA TRP A 12 -18.65 9.08 -6.63
C TRP A 12 -17.53 9.01 -7.68
N TRP A 13 -17.89 8.71 -8.93
CA TRP A 13 -16.95 8.71 -10.05
C TRP A 13 -16.40 10.10 -10.37
N ILE A 14 -17.21 11.17 -10.25
CA ILE A 14 -16.73 12.53 -10.50
C ILE A 14 -15.68 12.95 -9.46
N ILE A 15 -15.90 12.58 -8.19
CA ILE A 15 -14.97 12.88 -7.10
C ILE A 15 -13.67 12.09 -7.29
N LEU A 16 -13.76 10.80 -7.62
CA LEU A 16 -12.59 9.96 -7.91
C LEU A 16 -11.75 10.53 -9.05
N LEU A 17 -12.41 10.99 -10.13
CA LEU A 17 -11.74 11.59 -11.29
C LEU A 17 -10.97 12.87 -10.90
N ILE A 18 -11.58 13.75 -10.09
CA ILE A 18 -10.97 14.99 -9.62
C ILE A 18 -9.76 14.70 -8.72
N VAL A 19 -9.88 13.75 -7.79
CA VAL A 19 -8.77 13.34 -6.92
C VAL A 19 -7.63 12.76 -7.76
N LEU A 20 -7.93 11.94 -8.78
CA LEU A 20 -6.91 11.38 -9.68
C LEU A 20 -6.25 12.45 -10.57
N LEU A 21 -6.95 13.54 -10.91
CA LEU A 21 -6.37 14.69 -11.61
C LEU A 21 -5.40 15.48 -10.71
N VAL A 22 -5.77 15.70 -9.44
CA VAL A 22 -4.96 16.47 -8.48
C VAL A 22 -3.78 15.66 -7.95
N PHE A 23 -4.01 14.40 -7.59
CA PHE A 23 -3.00 13.52 -7.02
C PHE A 23 -2.25 12.73 -8.10
N GLY A 24 -2.84 12.48 -9.27
CA GLY A 24 -2.22 11.68 -10.34
C GLY A 24 -2.45 10.18 -10.20
N ALA A 25 -2.35 9.46 -11.33
CA ALA A 25 -2.62 8.02 -11.43
C ALA A 25 -1.67 7.13 -10.59
N THR A 26 -0.46 7.60 -10.29
CA THR A 26 0.57 6.83 -9.58
C THR A 26 0.61 7.11 -8.07
N ARG A 27 0.08 8.24 -7.59
CA ARG A 27 0.21 8.64 -6.18
C ARG A 27 -0.84 8.01 -5.27
N LEU A 28 -2.11 7.95 -5.70
CA LEU A 28 -3.17 7.28 -4.95
C LEU A 28 -2.84 5.81 -4.58
N PRO A 29 -2.40 4.95 -5.52
CA PRO A 29 -2.04 3.58 -5.17
C PRO A 29 -0.78 3.49 -4.31
N GLN A 30 0.18 4.39 -4.50
CA GLN A 30 1.42 4.42 -3.73
C GLN A 30 1.18 4.80 -2.25
N LEU A 31 0.34 5.80 -2.00
CA LEU A 31 -0.09 6.18 -0.64
C LEU A 31 -0.97 5.08 0.00
N ALA A 32 -1.86 4.48 -0.78
CA ALA A 32 -2.70 3.38 -0.31
C ALA A 32 -1.86 2.15 0.10
N LYS A 33 -0.77 1.82 -0.62
CA LYS A 33 0.15 0.73 -0.23
C LYS A 33 0.79 1.00 1.13
N GLY A 34 1.26 2.23 1.37
CA GLY A 34 1.88 2.61 2.67
C GLY A 34 0.90 2.60 3.85
N ILE A 35 -0.28 3.22 3.69
CA ILE A 35 -1.31 3.27 4.74
C ILE A 35 -1.95 1.88 4.95
N GLY A 36 -2.08 1.09 3.88
CA GLY A 36 -2.62 -0.27 3.92
C GLY A 36 -1.73 -1.22 4.71
N GLN A 37 -0.41 -1.07 4.65
CA GLN A 37 0.53 -1.90 5.41
C GLN A 37 0.40 -1.67 6.93
N SER A 38 0.28 -0.43 7.40
CA SER A 38 0.12 -0.14 8.84
C SER A 38 -1.23 -0.65 9.37
N ILE A 39 -2.31 -0.45 8.62
CA ILE A 39 -3.65 -0.97 8.98
C ILE A 39 -3.72 -2.50 8.91
N SER A 40 -2.89 -3.15 8.08
CA SER A 40 -2.81 -4.61 7.99
C SER A 40 -2.14 -5.21 9.22
N ILE A 41 -1.05 -4.61 9.71
CA ILE A 41 -0.37 -5.05 10.95
C ILE A 41 -1.33 -4.95 12.14
N LEU A 42 -2.01 -3.81 12.29
CA LEU A 42 -2.96 -3.59 13.39
C LEU A 42 -4.13 -4.57 13.32
N LYS A 43 -4.61 -4.88 12.11
CA LYS A 43 -5.70 -5.84 11.92
C LYS A 43 -5.25 -7.29 12.11
N LYS A 44 -3.98 -7.61 11.87
CA LYS A 44 -3.40 -8.93 12.16
C LYS A 44 -3.25 -9.12 13.66
N GLU A 45 -2.72 -8.14 14.39
CA GLU A 45 -2.59 -8.19 15.85
C GLU A 45 -3.96 -8.29 16.53
N VAL A 46 -4.91 -7.40 16.17
CA VAL A 46 -6.27 -7.44 16.71
C VAL A 46 -7.00 -8.75 16.38
N LYS A 47 -6.83 -9.31 15.17
CA LYS A 47 -7.41 -10.62 14.83
C LYS A 47 -6.74 -11.78 15.56
N THR A 48 -5.47 -11.67 15.91
CA THR A 48 -4.75 -12.67 16.69
C THR A 48 -5.26 -12.69 18.13
N ASP A 49 -5.57 -11.53 18.70
CA ASP A 49 -6.18 -11.44 20.03
C ASP A 49 -7.63 -11.97 20.05
N ASP A 50 -8.38 -11.80 18.94
CA ASP A 50 -9.76 -12.30 18.79
C ASP A 50 -9.86 -13.75 18.28
N LYS A 51 -8.81 -14.31 17.67
CA LYS A 51 -8.76 -15.66 17.11
C LYS A 51 -7.38 -16.27 17.30
N ASP A 52 -7.24 -17.03 18.38
CA ASP A 52 -6.21 -18.07 18.44
C ASP A 52 -6.42 -19.06 17.26
N GLY A 53 -5.42 -19.14 16.37
CA GLY A 53 -5.28 -20.17 15.34
C GLY A 53 -5.80 -19.86 13.93
N SER A 54 -4.94 -19.30 13.07
CA SER A 54 -4.58 -19.88 11.74
C SER A 54 -4.03 -18.80 10.82
N GLY A 55 -2.72 -18.90 10.54
CA GLY A 55 -1.99 -18.00 9.66
C GLY A 55 -2.30 -18.24 8.18
N ALA A 56 -2.37 -17.14 7.44
CA ALA A 56 -2.19 -17.13 6.00
C ALA A 56 -1.48 -15.83 5.61
N ASP A 57 -0.15 -15.89 5.73
CA ASP A 57 0.78 -15.05 5.00
C ASP A 57 0.96 -15.67 3.61
N VAL A 58 0.16 -15.25 2.61
CA VAL A 58 0.58 -15.29 1.19
C VAL A 58 -0.30 -14.30 0.42
N VAL A 59 0.33 -13.26 -0.13
CA VAL A 59 0.18 -12.77 -1.52
C VAL A 59 0.60 -11.29 -1.61
N ASN A 60 1.82 -11.15 -2.12
CA ASN A 60 2.26 -10.15 -3.09
C ASN A 60 2.50 -8.71 -2.63
N SER A 61 3.78 -8.39 -2.41
CA SER A 61 4.34 -7.12 -2.85
C SER A 61 5.74 -7.37 -3.43
N GLU A 62 5.75 -7.93 -4.64
CA GLU A 62 6.64 -7.43 -5.68
C GLU A 62 6.45 -5.90 -5.74
N SER A 63 7.45 -5.19 -5.23
CA SER A 63 7.69 -3.79 -5.54
C SER A 63 9.18 -3.70 -5.87
N ASP A 64 9.56 -4.43 -6.91
CA ASP A 64 10.73 -4.13 -7.72
C ASP A 64 10.35 -3.01 -8.69
N SER A 65 11.00 -1.85 -8.54
CA SER A 65 11.39 -0.91 -9.61
C SER A 65 11.64 0.50 -9.05
N THR A 66 12.91 0.76 -8.74
CA THR A 66 13.73 1.99 -8.96
C THR A 66 15.00 1.80 -8.14
N ASP A 67 15.88 0.90 -8.58
CA ASP A 67 17.06 1.18 -9.42
C ASP A 67 18.04 2.21 -8.81
N SER A 68 19.08 1.64 -8.21
CA SER A 68 20.50 1.98 -8.32
C SER A 68 20.94 3.45 -8.29
N THR A 69 21.61 3.86 -7.20
CA THR A 69 22.82 4.68 -7.31
C THR A 69 23.84 4.19 -6.27
N ASP A 70 24.68 3.29 -6.76
CA ASP A 70 26.13 3.27 -6.57
C ASP A 70 26.69 4.04 -5.35
N SER A 71 27.19 3.28 -4.39
CA SER A 71 28.40 3.64 -3.63
C SER A 71 29.07 2.35 -3.18
N SER A 72 29.61 1.64 -4.17
CA SER A 72 30.69 0.69 -3.98
C SER A 72 31.95 1.42 -3.45
N SER A 73 31.96 1.79 -2.18
CA SER A 73 33.18 2.23 -1.48
C SER A 73 32.99 1.96 0.00
N SER A 74 33.40 0.81 0.55
CA SER A 74 34.80 0.62 0.88
C SER A 74 35.04 -0.83 1.29
N GLN A 75 35.72 -1.57 0.42
CA GLN A 75 36.76 -2.49 0.87
C GLN A 75 37.67 -1.74 1.85
N SER A 76 37.91 -2.26 3.05
CA SER A 76 39.28 -2.44 3.53
C SER A 76 39.32 -3.16 4.87
N ARG A 77 39.99 -4.31 4.84
CA ARG A 77 40.87 -4.84 5.90
C ARG A 77 40.13 -5.33 7.15
N ALA A 78 39.94 -6.65 7.27
CA ALA A 78 40.99 -7.52 7.80
C ALA A 78 41.55 -6.96 9.10
N ASP A 79 41.04 -7.44 10.23
CA ASP A 79 41.89 -7.86 11.35
C ASP A 79 41.04 -8.68 12.32
N GLN A 80 40.95 -9.97 12.00
CA GLN A 80 40.58 -11.02 12.91
C GLN A 80 41.89 -11.51 13.55
N LYS A 81 42.14 -11.17 14.81
CA LYS A 81 43.08 -11.91 15.66
C LYS A 81 42.75 -11.76 17.14
#